data_AF-H2FH31-F1
#
_entry.id   AF-H2FH31-F1
#
_cell.length_a   1.000
_cell.length_b   1.000
_cell.length_c   1.000
_cell.angle_alpha   90.00
_cell.angle_beta   90.00
_cell.angle_gamma   90.00
#
_symmetry.space_group_name_H-M   'P 1'
#
loop_
_entity.id
_entity.type
_entity.pdbx_description
1 polymer ?
#
loop_
_entity_poly.entity_id
_entity_poly.type
_entity_poly.pdbx_seq_one_letter_code
_entity_poly.pdbx_strand_id
1 'polypeptide(L)'
;MTTFLIKHKASGKFLHPYGGSSNPANNTKLVLHSDIHERMYFQFDVVDERWGYIKHVASGKIVHPYGGQANPPNETNMVLHQDRHDRALFAMDFFNDNIMHKGGKYIHPKGGSPNPPNNTETVIHGDKHAAMEFIFVSPKNKDKRVLVYA
;
A
#
# COMPACT_ATOMS: atom_id res chain seq x y z
N MET A 1 15.80 -2.70 -6.82
CA MET A 1 14.50 -2.07 -6.51
C MET A 1 13.54 -2.24 -7.66
N THR A 2 12.79 -3.33 -7.59
CA THR A 2 11.72 -3.69 -8.49
C THR A 2 10.57 -2.69 -8.38
N THR A 3 10.12 -2.16 -9.52
CA THR A 3 8.91 -1.33 -9.59
C THR A 3 7.68 -2.21 -9.83
N PHE A 4 6.62 -2.01 -9.07
CA PHE A 4 5.42 -2.86 -9.08
C PHE A 4 4.13 -2.07 -8.89
N LEU A 5 3.01 -2.73 -9.18
CA LEU A 5 1.66 -2.30 -8.82
C LEU A 5 1.23 -3.06 -7.56
N ILE A 6 0.56 -2.38 -6.64
CA ILE A 6 -0.10 -3.00 -5.50
C ILE A 6 -1.56 -3.24 -5.89
N LYS A 7 -1.91 -4.48 -6.21
CA LYS A 7 -3.24 -4.88 -6.69
C LYS A 7 -4.05 -5.48 -5.56
N HIS A 8 -5.18 -4.86 -5.23
CA HIS A 8 -6.19 -5.46 -4.36
C HIS A 8 -6.76 -6.71 -5.05
N LYS A 9 -6.51 -7.87 -4.45
CA LYS A 9 -6.68 -9.16 -5.13
C LYS A 9 -8.13 -9.44 -5.49
N ALA A 10 -9.06 -9.14 -4.59
CA ALA A 10 -10.48 -9.45 -4.79
C ALA A 10 -11.13 -8.63 -5.91
N SER A 11 -10.78 -7.34 -6.07
CA SER A 11 -11.41 -6.45 -7.06
C SER A 11 -10.58 -6.17 -8.30
N GLY A 12 -9.29 -6.51 -8.28
CA GLY A 12 -8.34 -6.14 -9.34
C GLY A 12 -8.00 -4.65 -9.42
N LYS A 13 -8.48 -3.82 -8.48
CA LYS A 13 -8.09 -2.40 -8.35
C LYS A 13 -6.68 -2.27 -7.78
N PHE A 14 -6.11 -1.08 -7.88
CA PHE A 14 -4.75 -0.78 -7.45
C PHE A 14 -4.72 0.32 -6.40
N LEU A 15 -3.68 0.31 -5.58
CA LEU A 15 -3.40 1.38 -4.63
C LEU A 15 -2.91 2.63 -5.39
N HIS A 16 -3.48 3.79 -5.09
CA HIS A 16 -3.14 5.08 -5.69
C HIS A 16 -2.99 6.15 -4.60
N PRO A 17 -2.13 7.17 -4.80
CA PRO A 17 -2.36 8.44 -4.14
C PRO A 17 -3.68 9.04 -4.63
N TYR A 18 -4.52 9.52 -3.71
CA TYR A 18 -5.75 10.22 -4.08
C TYR A 18 -5.45 11.38 -5.04
N GLY A 19 -6.19 11.46 -6.15
CA GLY A 19 -5.98 12.43 -7.23
C GLY A 19 -4.86 12.08 -8.22
N GLY A 20 -4.09 11.00 -8.02
CA GLY A 20 -3.12 10.50 -9.00
C GLY A 20 -1.96 11.47 -9.30
N SER A 21 -1.56 12.32 -8.36
CA SER A 21 -0.47 13.29 -8.55
C SER A 21 0.90 12.61 -8.61
N SER A 22 1.81 13.13 -9.44
CA SER A 22 3.23 12.73 -9.44
C SER A 22 3.97 13.18 -8.18
N ASN A 23 3.51 14.24 -7.52
CA ASN A 23 4.04 14.71 -6.24
C ASN A 23 2.89 15.00 -5.25
N PRO A 24 2.25 13.96 -4.69
CA PRO A 24 1.19 14.12 -3.70
C PRO A 24 1.67 14.93 -2.49
N ALA A 25 0.83 15.79 -1.92
CA ALA A 25 1.14 16.48 -0.67
C ALA A 25 1.34 15.48 0.47
N ASN A 26 2.05 15.87 1.53
CA ASN A 26 2.08 15.08 2.76
C ASN A 26 0.66 14.86 3.28
N ASN A 27 0.41 13.66 3.82
CA ASN A 27 -0.89 13.18 4.27
C ASN A 27 -1.93 12.98 3.15
N THR A 28 -1.52 12.95 1.87
CA THR A 28 -2.42 12.51 0.79
C THR A 28 -2.87 11.07 1.04
N LYS A 29 -4.18 10.84 1.10
CA LYS A 29 -4.76 9.51 1.33
C LYS A 29 -4.36 8.52 0.24
N LEU A 30 -4.18 7.27 0.63
CA LEU A 30 -4.09 6.15 -0.30
C LEU A 30 -5.47 5.55 -0.53
N VAL A 31 -5.82 5.36 -1.78
CA VAL A 31 -7.13 4.88 -2.22
C VAL A 31 -6.99 3.71 -3.19
N LEU A 32 -8.09 2.99 -3.43
CA LEU A 32 -8.18 2.01 -4.50
C LEU A 32 -8.79 2.62 -5.76
N HIS A 33 -8.16 2.39 -6.91
CA HIS A 33 -8.61 2.88 -8.22
C HIS A 33 -8.34 1.85 -9.33
N SER A 34 -9.08 1.91 -10.44
CA SER A 34 -8.98 0.96 -11.57
C SER A 34 -7.82 1.25 -12.53
N ASP A 35 -7.35 2.49 -12.55
CA ASP A 35 -6.41 2.98 -13.56
C ASP A 35 -5.00 2.42 -13.34
N ILE A 36 -4.20 2.40 -14.41
CA ILE A 36 -2.79 2.05 -14.35
C ILE A 36 -2.00 3.13 -15.07
N HIS A 37 -1.10 3.78 -14.35
CA HIS A 37 -0.20 4.81 -14.87
C HIS A 37 1.03 4.94 -13.95
N GLU A 38 2.08 5.61 -14.39
CA GLU A 38 3.34 5.72 -13.64
C GLU A 38 3.19 6.36 -12.25
N ARG A 39 2.18 7.22 -12.06
CA ARG A 39 1.87 7.91 -10.79
C ARG A 39 1.13 7.04 -9.75
N MET A 40 1.03 5.72 -9.98
CA MET A 40 0.57 4.74 -8.99
C MET A 40 1.56 3.59 -8.82
N TYR A 41 2.77 3.73 -9.36
CA TYR A 41 3.83 2.75 -9.20
C TYR A 41 4.46 2.84 -7.81
N PHE A 42 4.78 1.68 -7.25
CA PHE A 42 5.46 1.54 -5.97
C PHE A 42 6.79 0.79 -6.12
N GLN A 43 7.66 1.05 -5.17
CA GLN A 43 8.89 0.31 -4.87
C GLN A 43 8.87 -0.06 -3.39
N PHE A 44 9.72 -1.01 -3.00
CA PHE A 44 9.91 -1.38 -1.61
C PHE A 44 11.37 -1.17 -1.24
N ASP A 45 11.62 -0.22 -0.34
CA ASP A 45 12.94 0.07 0.18
C ASP A 45 13.15 -0.79 1.43
N VAL A 46 13.89 -1.90 1.31
CA VAL A 46 14.19 -2.80 2.44
C VAL A 46 15.02 -2.05 3.48
N VAL A 47 14.65 -2.18 4.75
CA VAL A 47 15.34 -1.58 5.90
C VAL A 47 15.96 -2.64 6.80
N ASP A 48 15.19 -3.68 7.15
CA ASP A 48 15.62 -4.73 8.07
C ASP A 48 14.85 -6.04 7.81
N GLU A 49 15.53 -7.03 7.21
CA GLU A 49 14.97 -8.32 6.80
C GLU A 49 13.67 -8.16 5.97
N ARG A 50 12.51 -8.33 6.60
CA ARG A 50 11.18 -8.22 5.99
C ARG A 50 10.60 -6.81 6.04
N TRP A 51 11.16 -5.95 6.88
CA TRP A 51 10.65 -4.61 7.14
C TRP A 51 11.25 -3.62 6.16
N GLY A 52 10.40 -2.76 5.60
CA GLY A 52 10.82 -1.72 4.68
C GLY A 52 9.76 -0.66 4.47
N TYR A 53 10.09 0.30 3.62
CA TYR A 53 9.19 1.38 3.24
C TYR A 53 8.50 1.06 1.91
N ILE A 54 7.18 1.17 1.88
CA ILE A 54 6.42 1.16 0.62
C ILE A 54 6.53 2.55 0.02
N LYS A 55 7.34 2.71 -1.03
CA LYS A 55 7.68 4.01 -1.63
C LYS A 55 6.89 4.24 -2.90
N HIS A 56 6.19 5.37 -2.97
CA HIS A 56 5.60 5.86 -4.20
C HIS A 56 6.71 6.35 -5.15
N VAL A 57 6.80 5.74 -6.33
CA VAL A 57 7.94 5.92 -7.24
C VAL A 57 8.08 7.37 -7.71
N ALA A 58 6.97 8.01 -8.11
CA ALA A 58 7.04 9.32 -8.74
C ALA A 58 7.44 10.45 -7.77
N SER A 59 7.19 10.30 -6.46
CA SER A 59 7.47 11.36 -5.47
C SER A 59 8.53 11.01 -4.44
N GLY A 60 8.92 9.74 -4.31
CA GLY A 60 9.82 9.27 -3.25
C GLY A 60 9.21 9.27 -1.84
N LYS A 61 7.94 9.71 -1.68
CA LYS A 61 7.18 9.61 -0.42
C LYS A 61 6.82 8.17 -0.13
N ILE A 62 6.62 7.86 1.14
CA ILE A 62 6.35 6.49 1.60
C ILE A 62 4.98 6.39 2.28
N VAL A 63 4.46 5.18 2.39
CA VAL A 63 3.20 4.88 3.06
C VAL A 63 3.35 5.03 4.58
N HIS A 64 2.40 5.71 5.22
CA HIS A 64 2.30 5.88 6.67
C HIS A 64 0.89 5.58 7.16
N PRO A 65 0.71 5.03 8.37
CA PRO A 65 -0.52 5.25 9.11
C PRO A 65 -0.60 6.75 9.48
N TYR A 66 -1.75 7.38 9.21
CA TYR A 66 -1.96 8.80 9.52
C TYR A 66 -1.66 9.08 11.00
N GLY A 67 -0.92 10.16 11.28
CA GLY A 67 -0.45 10.51 12.62
C GLY A 67 0.82 9.78 13.07
N GLY A 68 1.33 8.80 12.31
CA GLY A 68 2.66 8.22 12.54
C GLY A 68 2.81 7.50 13.88
N GLN A 69 1.77 6.82 14.34
CA GLN A 69 1.78 6.05 15.59
C GLN A 69 2.44 4.68 15.40
N ALA A 70 3.09 4.15 16.44
CA ALA A 70 3.72 2.82 16.41
C ALA A 70 2.70 1.67 16.41
N ASN A 71 1.57 1.87 17.10
CA ASN A 71 0.46 0.93 17.14
C ASN A 71 -0.85 1.66 16.77
N PRO A 72 -1.03 2.02 15.49
CA PRO A 72 -2.21 2.77 15.07
C PRO A 72 -3.49 1.94 15.30
N PRO A 73 -4.57 2.54 15.82
CA PRO A 73 -5.83 1.84 16.02
C PRO A 73 -6.45 1.42 14.69
N ASN A 74 -7.39 0.47 14.75
CA ASN A 74 -8.23 0.13 13.59
C ASN A 74 -8.86 1.40 13.00
N GLU A 75 -9.08 1.42 11.68
CA GLU A 75 -9.62 2.56 10.91
C GLU A 75 -8.68 3.76 10.76
N THR A 76 -7.41 3.65 11.20
CA THR A 76 -6.41 4.68 10.88
C THR A 76 -6.13 4.70 9.38
N ASN A 77 -6.36 5.84 8.72
CA ASN A 77 -6.13 5.98 7.29
C ASN A 77 -4.66 5.79 6.90
N MET A 78 -4.45 5.17 5.75
CA MET A 78 -3.14 5.11 5.10
C MET A 78 -2.93 6.35 4.22
N VAL A 79 -1.74 6.95 4.32
CA VAL A 79 -1.38 8.17 3.60
C VAL A 79 0.04 8.09 3.04
N LEU A 80 0.38 9.00 2.13
CA LEU A 80 1.77 9.26 1.74
C LEU A 80 2.37 10.39 2.58
N HIS A 81 3.60 10.19 3.04
CA HIS A 81 4.39 11.19 3.76
C HIS A 81 5.87 11.10 3.37
N GLN A 82 6.60 12.21 3.45
CA GLN A 82 8.03 12.25 3.11
C GLN A 82 8.95 11.63 4.18
N ASP A 83 8.51 11.66 5.44
CA ASP A 83 9.32 11.23 6.58
C ASP A 83 9.63 9.74 6.53
N ARG A 84 10.84 9.38 6.94
CA ARG A 84 11.30 7.99 7.05
C ARG A 84 11.60 7.68 8.51
N HIS A 85 10.81 6.79 9.11
CA HIS A 85 10.99 6.33 10.48
C HIS A 85 10.35 4.95 10.68
N ASP A 86 10.74 4.28 11.76
CA ASP A 86 10.28 2.94 12.17
C ASP A 86 8.76 2.72 12.15
N ARG A 87 7.97 3.77 12.45
CA ARG A 87 6.49 3.71 12.47
C ARG A 87 5.85 3.64 11.07
N ALA A 88 6.66 3.75 10.01
CA ALA A 88 6.26 3.58 8.61
C ALA A 88 6.77 2.27 7.99
N LEU A 89 7.23 1.32 8.82
CA LEU A 89 7.70 0.02 8.35
C LEU A 89 6.53 -0.92 8.09
N PHE A 90 6.57 -1.56 6.91
CA PHE A 90 5.66 -2.62 6.49
C PHE A 90 6.44 -3.84 6.05
N ALA A 91 5.79 -4.99 6.06
CA ALA A 91 6.23 -6.21 5.40
C ALA A 91 5.28 -6.53 4.24
N MET A 92 5.86 -6.87 3.10
CA MET A 92 5.14 -7.27 1.89
C MET A 92 5.03 -8.79 1.88
N ASP A 93 3.96 -9.34 2.47
CA ASP A 93 3.77 -10.79 2.61
C ASP A 93 3.18 -11.37 1.33
N PHE A 94 4.06 -11.80 0.43
CA PHE A 94 3.69 -12.37 -0.86
C PHE A 94 3.31 -13.86 -0.80
N PHE A 95 3.43 -14.52 0.35
CA PHE A 95 2.97 -15.90 0.55
C PHE A 95 1.52 -15.93 1.01
N ASN A 96 1.12 -15.02 1.90
CA ASN A 96 -0.25 -14.89 2.39
C ASN A 96 -1.00 -13.69 1.77
N ASP A 97 -0.48 -13.14 0.68
CA ASP A 97 -1.07 -12.04 -0.10
C ASP A 97 -1.57 -10.86 0.76
N ASN A 98 -0.74 -10.31 1.65
CA ASN A 98 -1.13 -9.15 2.45
C ASN A 98 0.00 -8.15 2.66
N ILE A 99 -0.36 -6.97 3.18
CA ILE A 99 0.59 -5.92 3.57
C ILE A 99 0.40 -5.68 5.06
N MET A 100 1.41 -6.03 5.85
CA MET A 100 1.39 -5.94 7.31
C MET A 100 2.24 -4.75 7.78
N HIS A 101 1.69 -3.90 8.64
CA HIS A 101 2.44 -2.88 9.36
C HIS A 101 3.23 -3.50 10.52
N LYS A 102 4.34 -2.88 10.93
CA LYS A 102 5.15 -3.37 12.06
C LYS A 102 4.39 -3.46 13.40
N GLY A 103 3.28 -2.73 13.56
CA GLY A 103 2.33 -2.86 14.68
C GLY A 103 1.40 -4.09 14.61
N GLY A 104 1.51 -4.94 13.58
CA GLY A 104 0.81 -6.23 13.48
C GLY A 104 -0.56 -6.19 12.79
N LYS A 105 -1.00 -5.03 12.31
CA LYS A 105 -2.26 -4.85 11.56
C LYS A 105 -1.98 -4.76 10.06
N TYR A 106 -3.03 -4.83 9.24
CA TYR A 106 -2.93 -4.94 7.79
C TYR A 106 -3.57 -3.75 7.08
N ILE A 107 -3.16 -3.49 5.84
CA ILE A 107 -3.86 -2.53 4.96
C ILE A 107 -5.18 -3.15 4.48
N HIS A 108 -6.28 -2.42 4.61
CA HIS A 108 -7.62 -2.80 4.18
C HIS A 108 -8.23 -1.73 3.28
N PRO A 109 -9.12 -2.08 2.33
CA PRO A 109 -10.13 -1.14 1.87
C PRO A 109 -11.02 -0.75 3.05
N LYS A 110 -11.31 0.54 3.22
CA LYS A 110 -12.24 1.01 4.23
C LYS A 110 -13.61 0.34 4.06
N GLY A 111 -14.12 -0.24 5.14
CA GLY A 111 -15.35 -1.04 5.14
C GLY A 111 -15.19 -2.50 4.68
N GLY A 112 -13.99 -2.96 4.31
CA GLY A 112 -13.72 -4.40 4.07
C GLY A 112 -14.43 -5.01 2.86
N SER A 113 -14.84 -4.20 1.88
CA SER A 113 -15.55 -4.69 0.69
C SER A 113 -14.62 -5.47 -0.25
N PRO A 114 -15.03 -6.62 -0.79
CA PRO A 114 -14.27 -7.32 -1.83
C PRO A 114 -14.29 -6.57 -3.18
N ASN A 115 -15.27 -5.69 -3.41
CA ASN A 115 -15.44 -4.90 -4.62
C ASN A 115 -15.60 -3.41 -4.29
N PRO A 116 -14.59 -2.75 -3.71
CA PRO A 116 -14.68 -1.35 -3.36
C PRO A 116 -14.82 -0.49 -4.63
N PRO A 117 -15.62 0.59 -4.62
CA PRO A 117 -15.66 1.55 -5.70
C PRO A 117 -14.31 2.27 -5.88
N ASN A 118 -14.14 2.98 -6.98
CA ASN A 118 -12.98 3.86 -7.14
C ASN A 118 -12.97 4.93 -6.04
N ASN A 119 -11.77 5.30 -5.61
CA ASN A 119 -11.50 6.26 -4.53
C ASN A 119 -11.86 5.78 -3.11
N THR A 120 -12.16 4.50 -2.91
CA THR A 120 -12.24 3.93 -1.56
C THR A 120 -10.91 4.11 -0.83
N GLU A 121 -10.95 4.77 0.32
CA GLU A 121 -9.83 4.95 1.22
C GLU A 121 -9.28 3.61 1.69
N THR A 122 -7.99 3.58 2.00
CA THR A 122 -7.37 2.45 2.68
C THR A 122 -7.07 2.82 4.14
N VAL A 123 -7.29 1.85 5.03
CA VAL A 123 -7.09 1.98 6.47
C VAL A 123 -6.22 0.83 6.97
N ILE A 124 -5.70 0.95 8.18
CA ILE A 124 -5.15 -0.18 8.91
C ILE A 124 -6.24 -0.88 9.72
N HIS A 125 -6.29 -2.20 9.70
CA HIS A 125 -7.22 -3.01 10.50
C HIS A 125 -6.59 -4.33 10.92
N GLY A 126 -7.05 -4.92 12.04
CA GLY A 126 -6.49 -6.16 12.59
C GLY A 126 -7.02 -7.45 11.97
N ASP A 127 -8.13 -7.37 11.24
CA ASP A 127 -8.83 -8.53 10.70
C ASP A 127 -8.08 -9.16 9.53
N LYS A 128 -8.30 -10.45 9.27
CA LYS A 128 -7.78 -11.15 8.09
C LYS A 128 -8.93 -11.81 7.35
N HIS A 129 -9.11 -11.44 6.08
CA HIS A 129 -10.14 -11.96 5.20
C HIS A 129 -9.78 -11.66 3.74
N ALA A 130 -10.43 -12.32 2.77
CA ALA A 130 -10.08 -12.18 1.35
C ALA A 130 -10.08 -10.72 0.82
N ALA A 131 -10.93 -9.86 1.39
CA ALA A 131 -11.02 -8.44 0.99
C ALA A 131 -9.89 -7.54 1.53
N MET A 132 -8.88 -8.06 2.24
CA MET A 132 -7.66 -7.32 2.56
C MET A 132 -6.44 -7.87 1.83
N GLU A 133 -6.64 -8.84 0.94
CA GLU A 133 -5.54 -9.45 0.22
C GLU A 133 -5.02 -8.54 -0.89
N PHE A 134 -3.69 -8.41 -0.98
CA PHE A 134 -2.97 -7.67 -1.99
C PHE A 134 -1.88 -8.53 -2.63
N ILE A 135 -1.71 -8.37 -3.94
CA ILE A 135 -0.63 -9.00 -4.71
C ILE A 135 0.22 -7.93 -5.40
N PHE A 136 1.49 -8.26 -5.64
CA PHE A 136 2.47 -7.34 -6.21
C PHE A 136 2.79 -7.77 -7.63
N VAL A 137 2.43 -6.94 -8.62
CA VAL A 137 2.45 -7.33 -10.04
C VAL A 137 3.25 -6.35 -10.90
N SER A 138 3.66 -6.80 -12.09
CA SER A 138 4.44 -6.00 -13.02
C SER A 138 3.64 -4.82 -13.59
N PRO A 139 4.23 -3.63 -13.72
CA PRO A 139 3.61 -2.51 -14.44
C PRO A 139 3.35 -2.81 -15.93
N LYS A 140 4.01 -3.83 -16.50
CA LYS A 140 3.85 -4.25 -17.91
C LYS A 140 2.85 -5.40 -18.08
N ASN A 141 2.51 -6.10 -17.00
CA ASN A 141 1.52 -7.18 -17.00
C ASN A 141 0.93 -7.29 -15.58
N LYS A 142 -0.31 -6.80 -15.44
CA LYS A 142 -1.03 -6.71 -14.16
C LYS A 142 -1.47 -8.06 -13.55
N ASP A 143 -1.14 -9.17 -14.21
CA ASP A 143 -1.39 -10.52 -13.73
C ASP A 143 -0.08 -11.30 -13.47
N LYS A 144 1.08 -10.73 -13.83
CA LYS A 144 2.40 -11.31 -13.54
C LYS A 144 2.93 -10.79 -12.20
N ARG A 145 2.98 -11.67 -11.18
CA ARG A 145 3.62 -11.38 -9.89
C ARG A 145 5.11 -11.08 -10.04
N VAL A 146 5.63 -10.20 -9.19
CA VAL A 146 7.06 -9.83 -9.14
C VAL A 146 7.58 -9.90 -7.69
N LEU A 147 8.87 -10.21 -7.53
CA LEU A 147 9.53 -10.20 -6.23
C LEU A 147 9.90 -8.76 -5.85
N VAL A 148 9.31 -8.25 -4.77
CA VAL A 148 9.47 -6.83 -4.38
C VAL A 148 10.70 -6.56 -3.51
N TYR A 149 11.35 -7.59 -2.97
CA TYR A 149 12.55 -7.49 -2.12
C TYR A 149 13.88 -7.41 -2.90
N ALA A 150 13.82 -7.32 -4.25
CA ALA A 150 15.00 -7.25 -5.14
C ALA A 150 15.12 -5.87 -5.83
#